data_AF-A0A7W1L744-F1
#
_entry.id   AF-A0A7W1L744-F1
#
_cell.length_a   1.000
_cell.length_b   1.000
_cell.length_c   1.000
_cell.angle_alpha   90.00
_cell.angle_beta   90.00
_cell.angle_gamma   90.00
#
_symmetry.space_group_name_H-M   'P 1'
#
loop_
_entity.id
_entity.type
_entity.pdbx_description
1 polymer ?
#
loop_
_entity_poly.entity_id
_entity_poly.type
_entity_poly.pdbx_seq_one_letter_code
_entity_poly.pdbx_strand_id
1 'polypeptide(L)'
;MSRPPERVRRGAAPHADRCAPLIWTFNGPFAVCLTDVEDTLRRAIVQLDDVAGVAVALDLSLPALAARVAAGDGIQPGWSAFLARVAQRYGLPCPLRVRHRKDLGPLATLVIVYRS
;
A
#
# COMPACT_ATOMS: atom_id res chain seq x y z
N MET A 1 17.89 51.35 -18.46
CA MET A 1 18.32 50.03 -18.97
C MET A 1 19.37 49.52 -17.98
N SER A 2 19.22 48.47 -17.18
CA SER A 2 18.39 47.26 -17.24
C SER A 2 18.21 46.67 -15.82
N ARG A 3 17.11 45.94 -15.61
CA ARG A 3 16.81 45.00 -14.50
C ARG A 3 16.74 43.57 -15.12
N PRO A 4 16.69 42.46 -14.34
CA PRO A 4 17.77 41.65 -13.74
C PRO A 4 17.80 40.22 -14.38
N PRO A 5 18.25 39.13 -13.70
CA PRO A 5 17.34 38.36 -12.83
C PRO A 5 18.01 37.93 -11.51
N GLU A 6 17.38 38.18 -10.36
CA GLU A 6 16.40 37.30 -9.70
C GLU A 6 16.90 35.85 -9.57
N ARG A 7 17.64 35.58 -8.48
CA ARG A 7 17.88 34.20 -8.03
C ARG A 7 16.57 33.65 -7.49
N VAL A 8 15.97 32.77 -8.27
CA VAL A 8 14.89 31.86 -7.89
C VAL A 8 15.26 31.21 -6.55
N ARG A 9 14.57 31.61 -5.48
CA ARG A 9 14.53 30.84 -4.23
C ARG A 9 13.93 29.49 -4.60
N ARG A 10 14.68 28.41 -4.38
CA ARG A 10 14.14 27.04 -4.45
C ARG A 10 12.85 27.02 -3.66
N GLY A 11 11.73 26.81 -4.34
CA GLY A 11 10.50 26.40 -3.69
C GLY A 11 10.81 25.11 -2.95
N ALA A 12 10.92 25.18 -1.63
CA ALA A 12 10.68 24.02 -0.81
C ALA A 12 9.27 23.57 -1.19
N ALA A 13 9.15 22.39 -1.78
CA ALA A 13 7.84 21.78 -1.98
C ALA A 13 7.11 21.86 -0.63
N PRO A 14 5.84 22.31 -0.60
CA PRO A 14 5.09 22.31 0.65
C PRO A 14 5.23 20.91 1.24
N HIS A 15 5.60 20.84 2.51
CA HIS A 15 5.40 19.63 3.30
C HIS A 15 3.90 19.38 3.20
N ALA A 16 3.50 18.54 2.25
CA ALA A 16 2.14 18.09 2.15
C ALA A 16 1.79 17.57 3.54
N ASP A 17 0.67 18.05 4.07
CA ASP A 17 0.10 17.64 5.34
C ASP A 17 -0.20 16.14 5.25
N ARG A 18 0.83 15.33 5.48
CA ARG A 18 0.72 13.87 5.43
C ARG A 18 0.26 13.48 6.81
N CYS A 19 -0.97 13.00 6.91
CA CYS A 19 -1.42 12.32 8.09
C CYS A 19 -0.50 11.12 8.38
N ALA A 20 -0.48 10.71 9.65
CA ALA A 20 0.23 9.52 10.05
C ALA A 20 -0.22 8.31 9.20
N PRO A 21 0.71 7.48 8.69
CA PRO A 21 0.35 6.36 7.85
C PRO A 21 -0.51 5.36 8.63
N LEU A 22 -1.54 4.84 7.98
CA LEU A 22 -2.34 3.76 8.54
C LEU A 22 -1.67 2.43 8.21
N ILE A 23 -1.46 1.59 9.23
CA ILE A 23 -0.69 0.36 9.11
C ILE A 23 -1.45 -0.78 9.77
N TRP A 24 -1.63 -1.87 9.02
CA TRP A 24 -2.21 -3.13 9.52
C TRP A 24 -1.34 -4.31 9.14
N THR A 25 -1.21 -5.27 10.05
CA THR A 25 -0.41 -6.48 9.87
C THR A 25 -1.29 -7.72 9.85
N PHE A 26 -1.02 -8.65 8.94
CA PHE A 26 -1.80 -9.86 8.72
C PHE A 26 -0.89 -11.08 8.78
N ASN A 27 -1.41 -12.15 9.40
CA ASN A 27 -0.73 -13.41 9.60
C ASN A 27 -1.71 -14.57 9.47
N GLY A 28 -1.19 -15.76 9.19
CA GLY A 28 -1.99 -16.97 9.02
C GLY A 28 -1.98 -17.49 7.58
N PRO A 29 -2.99 -18.29 7.18
CA PRO A 29 -3.11 -18.77 5.80
C PRO A 29 -3.14 -17.63 4.80
N PHE A 30 -2.39 -17.77 3.70
CA PHE A 30 -2.17 -16.69 2.73
C PHE A 30 -3.47 -16.21 2.09
N ALA A 31 -4.38 -17.13 1.72
CA ALA A 31 -5.67 -16.78 1.13
C ALA A 31 -6.55 -15.95 2.08
N VAL A 32 -6.56 -16.29 3.37
CA VAL A 32 -7.29 -15.54 4.40
C VAL A 32 -6.68 -14.15 4.56
N CYS A 33 -5.35 -14.04 4.61
CA CYS A 33 -4.67 -12.75 4.67
C CYS A 33 -5.03 -11.86 3.47
N LEU A 34 -5.15 -12.40 2.25
CA LEU A 34 -5.56 -11.62 1.09
C LEU A 34 -7.00 -11.08 1.23
N THR A 35 -7.92 -11.91 1.75
CA THR A 35 -9.30 -11.47 2.03
C THR A 35 -9.32 -10.37 3.09
N ASP A 36 -8.57 -10.53 4.17
CA ASP A 36 -8.52 -9.55 5.27
C ASP A 36 -7.86 -8.22 4.84
N VAL A 37 -6.81 -8.29 4.01
CA VAL A 37 -6.18 -7.11 3.41
C VAL A 37 -7.18 -6.36 2.52
N GLU A 38 -7.90 -7.07 1.64
CA GLU A 38 -8.89 -6.48 0.75
C GLU A 38 -10.05 -5.83 1.54
N ASP A 39 -10.54 -6.50 2.59
CA ASP A 39 -11.60 -5.95 3.45
C ASP A 39 -11.13 -4.73 4.23
N THR A 40 -9.91 -4.77 4.78
CA THR A 40 -9.31 -3.64 5.50
C THR A 40 -9.13 -2.45 4.59
N LEU A 41 -8.61 -2.66 3.37
CA LEU A 41 -8.46 -1.62 2.37
C LEU A 41 -9.81 -0.99 2.01
N ARG A 42 -10.83 -1.81 1.75
CA ARG A 42 -12.19 -1.34 1.46
C ARG A 42 -12.73 -0.45 2.59
N ARG A 43 -12.58 -0.86 3.84
CA ARG A 43 -13.04 -0.08 5.01
C ARG A 43 -12.27 1.23 5.15
N ALA A 44 -10.94 1.19 4.97
CA ALA A 44 -10.10 2.37 5.05
C ALA A 44 -10.49 3.39 3.98
N ILE A 45 -10.70 2.96 2.73
CA ILE A 45 -11.14 3.83 1.64
C ILE A 45 -12.47 4.51 1.94
N VAL A 46 -13.45 3.78 2.49
CA VAL A 46 -14.76 4.36 2.85
C VAL A 46 -14.64 5.43 3.95
N GLN A 47 -13.63 5.33 4.82
CA GLN A 47 -13.38 6.32 5.88
C GLN A 47 -12.58 7.52 5.40
N LEU A 48 -11.92 7.44 4.25
CA LEU A 48 -11.17 8.53 3.65
C LEU A 48 -12.11 9.35 2.76
N ASP A 49 -12.27 10.64 3.07
CA ASP A 49 -13.18 11.54 2.35
C ASP A 49 -12.73 11.79 0.89
N ASP A 50 -11.42 11.80 0.65
CA ASP A 50 -10.81 11.91 -0.67
C ASP A 50 -9.79 10.79 -0.94
N VAL A 51 -10.03 10.02 -2.02
CA VAL A 51 -9.14 8.95 -2.49
C VAL A 51 -8.05 9.44 -3.43
N ALA A 52 -8.14 10.66 -3.98
CA ALA A 52 -7.17 11.19 -4.94
C ALA A 52 -5.79 11.42 -4.31
N GLY A 53 -5.73 11.63 -2.98
CA GLY A 53 -4.50 11.73 -2.20
C GLY A 53 -3.93 10.41 -1.68
N VAL A 54 -4.56 9.27 -1.97
CA VAL A 54 -4.25 7.98 -1.32
C VAL A 54 -3.22 7.18 -2.09
N ALA A 55 -2.19 6.71 -1.38
CA ALA A 55 -1.22 5.75 -1.86
C ALA A 55 -1.21 4.50 -0.98
N VAL A 56 -1.26 3.32 -1.61
CA VAL A 56 -1.36 2.04 -0.92
C VAL A 56 -0.15 1.17 -1.24
N ALA A 57 0.44 0.58 -0.21
CA ALA A 57 1.49 -0.42 -0.33
C ALA A 57 1.16 -1.69 0.46
N LEU A 58 1.61 -2.84 -0.05
CA LEU A 58 1.53 -4.12 0.62
C LEU A 58 2.95 -4.68 0.74
N ASP A 59 3.48 -4.67 1.96
CA ASP A 59 4.77 -5.27 2.27
C ASP A 59 4.54 -6.76 2.59
N LEU A 60 5.19 -7.66 1.85
CA LEU A 60 5.13 -9.11 2.06
C LEU A 60 6.46 -9.63 2.59
N SER A 61 6.43 -10.33 3.72
CA SER A 61 7.60 -11.03 4.27
C SER A 61 7.87 -12.30 3.47
N LEU A 62 8.98 -12.34 2.72
CA LEU A 62 9.39 -13.52 1.98
C LEU A 62 9.66 -14.73 2.89
N PRO A 63 10.33 -14.59 4.06
CA PRO A 63 10.49 -15.73 4.98
C PRO A 63 9.16 -16.28 5.49
N ALA A 64 8.21 -15.42 5.85
CA ALA A 64 6.89 -15.86 6.32
C ALA A 64 6.07 -16.49 5.18
N LEU A 65 6.15 -15.93 3.97
CA LEU A 65 5.50 -16.49 2.79
C LEU A 65 6.07 -17.86 2.42
N ALA A 66 7.40 -18.03 2.48
CA ALA A 66 8.06 -19.31 2.26
C ALA A 66 7.58 -20.37 3.26
N ALA A 67 7.42 -20.00 4.54
CA ALA A 67 6.87 -20.89 5.56
C ALA A 67 5.40 -21.29 5.25
N ARG A 68 4.59 -20.37 4.71
CA ARG A 68 3.22 -20.68 4.27
C ARG A 68 3.19 -21.63 3.07
N VAL A 69 4.04 -21.42 2.08
CA VAL A 69 4.16 -22.31 0.92
C VAL A 69 4.62 -23.70 1.37
N ALA A 70 5.59 -23.79 2.28
CA ALA A 70 6.04 -25.06 2.86
C ALA A 70 4.93 -25.77 3.65
N ALA A 71 4.03 -25.01 4.28
CA ALA A 71 2.84 -25.54 4.96
C ALA A 71 1.70 -25.94 4.01
N GLY A 72 1.86 -25.78 2.69
CA GLY A 72 0.89 -26.21 1.67
C GLY A 72 -0.02 -25.11 1.12
N ASP A 73 0.22 -23.83 1.43
CA ASP A 73 -0.61 -22.75 0.88
C ASP A 73 -0.42 -22.58 -0.63
N GLY A 74 -1.53 -22.52 -1.35
CA GLY A 74 -1.57 -22.07 -2.74
C GLY A 74 -1.48 -20.56 -2.85
N ILE A 75 -0.44 -20.04 -3.50
CA ILE A 75 -0.29 -18.59 -3.76
C ILE A 75 -1.13 -18.17 -4.97
N GLN A 76 -1.06 -18.94 -6.05
CA GLN A 76 -1.85 -18.74 -7.25
C GLN A 76 -3.04 -19.71 -7.27
N PRO A 77 -4.17 -19.32 -7.90
CA PRO A 77 -4.42 -18.04 -8.59
C PRO A 77 -4.87 -16.89 -7.66
N GLY A 78 -5.00 -17.14 -6.35
CA GLY A 78 -5.54 -16.17 -5.39
C GLY A 78 -4.83 -14.81 -5.41
N TRP A 79 -3.50 -14.81 -5.50
CA TRP A 79 -2.69 -13.59 -5.60
C TRP A 79 -3.02 -12.72 -6.82
N SER A 80 -3.06 -13.32 -8.02
CA SER A 80 -3.36 -12.57 -9.25
C SER A 80 -4.79 -12.04 -9.26
N ALA A 81 -5.75 -12.83 -8.78
CA ALA A 81 -7.14 -12.39 -8.64
C ALA A 81 -7.27 -11.22 -7.65
N PHE A 82 -6.55 -11.24 -6.53
CA PHE A 82 -6.49 -10.14 -5.57
C PHE A 82 -5.96 -8.86 -6.23
N LEU A 83 -4.80 -8.91 -6.90
CA LEU A 83 -4.22 -7.74 -7.56
C LEU A 83 -5.17 -7.14 -8.61
N ALA A 84 -5.84 -7.99 -9.39
CA ALA A 84 -6.82 -7.55 -10.38
C ALA A 84 -8.02 -6.82 -9.72
N ARG A 85 -8.57 -7.38 -8.63
CA ARG A 85 -9.67 -6.73 -7.89
C ARG A 85 -9.24 -5.39 -7.33
N VAL A 86 -8.04 -5.31 -6.73
CA VAL A 86 -7.55 -4.05 -6.16
C VAL A 86 -7.36 -2.98 -7.23
N ALA A 87 -6.79 -3.36 -8.38
CA ALA A 87 -6.56 -2.43 -9.49
C ALA A 87 -7.86 -1.92 -10.13
N GLN A 88 -8.91 -2.75 -10.17
CA GLN A 88 -10.15 -2.41 -10.89
C GLN A 88 -11.23 -1.77 -10.02
N ARG A 89 -11.34 -2.14 -8.74
CA ARG A 89 -12.55 -1.83 -7.92
C ARG A 89 -12.47 -0.54 -7.12
N TYR A 90 -11.27 -0.07 -6.79
CA TYR A 90 -11.11 0.95 -5.74
C TYR A 90 -10.77 2.35 -6.26
N GLY A 91 -10.62 2.53 -7.57
CA GLY A 91 -10.37 3.86 -8.16
C GLY A 91 -9.12 4.57 -7.64
N LEU A 92 -8.14 3.81 -7.13
CA LEU A 92 -6.93 4.39 -6.56
C LEU A 92 -6.15 5.17 -7.62
N PRO A 93 -5.60 6.36 -7.29
CA PRO A 93 -4.86 7.19 -8.24
C PRO A 93 -3.54 6.53 -8.68
N CYS A 94 -3.05 5.56 -7.91
CA CYS A 94 -1.86 4.79 -8.18
C CYS A 94 -2.14 3.29 -7.95
N PRO A 95 -1.46 2.41 -8.70
CA PRO A 95 -1.58 0.97 -8.48
C PRO A 95 -1.05 0.58 -7.09
N LEU A 96 -1.59 -0.51 -6.53
CA LEU A 96 -1.09 -1.11 -5.29
C LEU A 96 0.39 -1.43 -5.43
N ARG A 97 1.22 -0.83 -4.56
CA ARG A 97 2.65 -1.09 -4.56
C ARG A 97 2.98 -2.30 -3.70
N VAL A 98 3.34 -3.43 -4.32
CA VAL A 98 3.80 -4.61 -3.60
C VAL A 98 5.30 -4.51 -3.35
N ARG A 99 5.74 -4.76 -2.11
CA ARG A 99 7.14 -4.74 -1.70
C ARG A 99 7.50 -6.03 -1.01
N HIS A 100 8.56 -6.68 -1.47
CA HIS A 100 9.06 -7.89 -0.84
C HIS A 100 10.08 -7.54 0.25
N ARG A 101 9.83 -8.02 1.48
CA ARG A 101 10.70 -7.87 2.64
C ARG A 101 11.51 -9.15 2.83
N LYS A 102 12.82 -8.99 3.06
CA LYS A 102 13.74 -10.11 3.31
C LYS A 102 13.84 -10.47 4.78
N ASP A 103 13.38 -9.58 5.65
CA ASP A 103 13.38 -9.74 7.09
C ASP A 103 12.20 -10.60 7.54
N LEU A 104 12.38 -11.37 8.63
CA LEU A 104 11.26 -12.07 9.26
C LEU A 104 10.32 -11.07 9.94
N GLY A 105 9.02 -11.29 9.81
CA GLY A 105 7.98 -10.41 10.32
C GLY A 105 6.59 -10.91 9.93
N PRO A 106 5.55 -10.08 10.05
CA PRO A 106 4.21 -10.42 9.63
C PRO A 106 4.16 -10.85 8.16
N LEU A 107 3.27 -11.79 7.82
CA LEU A 107 3.14 -12.30 6.46
C LEU A 107 2.86 -11.17 5.46
N ALA A 108 1.91 -10.31 5.80
CA ALA A 108 1.58 -9.12 5.02
C ALA A 108 1.41 -7.90 5.92
N THR A 109 1.81 -6.73 5.42
CA THR A 109 1.58 -5.44 6.07
C THR A 109 1.01 -4.47 5.06
N LEU A 110 -0.23 -4.04 5.29
CA LEU A 110 -0.89 -3.01 4.49
C LEU A 110 -0.50 -1.64 5.04
N VAL A 111 -0.02 -0.77 4.18
CA VAL A 111 0.36 0.61 4.49
C VAL A 111 -0.44 1.54 3.59
N ILE A 112 -1.19 2.44 4.19
CA ILE A 112 -1.95 3.48 3.49
C ILE A 112 -1.40 4.84 3.92
N VAL A 113 -1.00 5.64 2.93
CA VAL A 113 -0.60 7.03 3.11
C VAL A 113 -1.64 7.88 2.40
N TYR A 114 -2.09 8.95 3.04
CA TYR A 114 -3.11 9.84 2.50
C TYR A 114 -2.76 11.30 2.85
N ARG A 115 -3.48 12.22 2.22
CA ARG A 115 -3.42 13.65 2.52
C ARG A 115 -4.79 14.06 3.06
N SER A 116 -4.81 14.97 4.03
CA SER A 116 -6.03 15.66 4.45
C SER A 116 -6.33 16.86 3.56
#